data_AF-A0A7Y2NP91-F1
#
_entry.id   AF-A0A7Y2NP91-F1
#
_cell.length_a   1.000
_cell.length_b   1.000
_cell.length_c   1.000
_cell.angle_alpha   90.00
_cell.angle_beta   90.00
_cell.angle_gamma   90.00
#
_symmetry.space_group_name_H-M   'P 1'
#
loop_
_entity.id
_entity.type
_entity.pdbx_description
1 polymer ?
#
loop_
_entity_poly.entity_id
_entity_poly.type
_entity_poly.pdbx_seq_one_letter_code
_entity_poly.pdbx_strand_id
1 'polypeptide(L)'
;LSGLPLVDKVINIDQSPIGRTPRSNPATYSGAFTPIRDLFAMLPESKARGYRPGRYSFNVKGGRCEACEGGGILKIEMHFMPDVYVTCEICRGKRYNRETLEIAYKGKTIADVLDMTVDQAFSFLENIPAIRQKLATLSRVGLGYIRLGQPATTLSGGEAQRVKLAKELSKRATGRTVYLLDEPTTGLHFDDIRKLLSVLQMFADSGNTVIIIEHNLDVIKTADYIIDLGPEGGDRGGWVVASGTPEEVAEKPGSYTGRFLRKVLGRRERRRALA
;
A
#
# COMPACT_ATOMS: atom_id res chain seq x y z
N LEU A 1 -17.72 -25.62 -12.28
CA LEU A 1 -17.34 -24.38 -11.55
C LEU A 1 -18.58 -23.58 -11.17
N SER A 2 -19.39 -24.08 -10.23
CA SER A 2 -20.68 -23.48 -9.82
C SER A 2 -20.55 -22.18 -9.02
N GLY A 3 -19.38 -21.89 -8.45
CA GLY A 3 -19.13 -20.70 -7.63
C GLY A 3 -18.70 -19.44 -8.38
N LEU A 4 -18.36 -19.53 -9.68
CA LEU A 4 -17.95 -18.37 -10.49
C LEU A 4 -18.98 -17.22 -10.49
N PRO A 5 -20.30 -17.47 -10.57
CA PRO A 5 -21.29 -16.39 -10.54
C PRO A 5 -21.31 -15.59 -9.23
N LEU A 6 -20.64 -16.06 -8.17
CA LEU A 6 -20.55 -15.39 -6.86
C LEU A 6 -19.40 -14.39 -6.77
N VAL A 7 -18.49 -14.39 -7.74
CA VAL A 7 -17.27 -13.57 -7.76
C VAL A 7 -17.28 -12.66 -8.97
N ASP A 8 -17.26 -11.35 -8.73
CA ASP A 8 -17.21 -10.36 -9.81
C ASP A 8 -15.76 -10.09 -10.24
N LYS A 9 -14.81 -10.22 -9.32
CA LYS A 9 -13.40 -9.87 -9.55
C LYS A 9 -12.44 -10.62 -8.64
N VAL A 10 -11.27 -10.97 -9.19
CA VAL A 10 -10.11 -11.46 -8.43
C VAL A 10 -9.00 -10.41 -8.48
N ILE A 11 -8.41 -10.09 -7.33
CA ILE A 11 -7.32 -9.12 -7.20
C ILE A 11 -6.16 -9.79 -6.47
N ASN A 12 -5.02 -9.90 -7.14
CA ASN A 12 -3.77 -10.30 -6.52
C ASN A 12 -3.05 -9.07 -5.93
N ILE A 13 -2.67 -9.14 -4.66
CA ILE A 13 -1.91 -8.10 -3.95
C ILE A 13 -0.60 -8.70 -3.45
N ASP A 14 0.44 -8.50 -4.25
CA ASP A 14 1.80 -8.96 -4.03
C ASP A 14 2.75 -7.81 -3.63
N GLN A 15 3.98 -8.18 -3.28
CA GLN A 15 5.05 -7.24 -2.91
C GLN A 15 5.77 -6.62 -4.12
N SER A 16 5.30 -6.87 -5.35
CA SER A 16 5.91 -6.27 -6.53
C SER A 16 5.87 -4.74 -6.48
N PRO A 17 6.87 -4.03 -7.05
CA PRO A 17 6.91 -2.57 -6.99
C PRO A 17 5.64 -1.92 -7.58
N ILE A 18 5.13 -0.86 -6.95
CA ILE A 18 3.98 -0.09 -7.46
C ILE A 18 4.30 0.67 -8.77
N GLY A 19 5.57 0.78 -9.11
CA GLY A 19 6.07 1.34 -10.36
C GLY A 19 7.57 1.15 -10.47
N ARG A 20 8.07 1.11 -11.71
CA ARG A 20 9.50 0.91 -12.02
C ARG A 20 10.25 2.23 -12.26
N THR A 21 9.59 3.36 -12.09
CA THR A 21 10.18 4.68 -12.37
C THR A 21 10.04 5.61 -11.18
N PRO A 22 10.93 6.60 -11.03
CA PRO A 22 10.84 7.61 -9.97
C PRO A 22 9.59 8.50 -10.05
N ARG A 23 8.86 8.46 -11.17
CA ARG A 23 7.61 9.20 -11.40
C ARG A 23 6.41 8.54 -10.72
N SER A 24 6.51 7.25 -10.40
CA SER A 24 5.53 6.56 -9.56
C SER A 24 5.86 6.82 -8.10
N ASN A 25 4.84 7.09 -7.29
CA ASN A 25 4.97 7.36 -5.85
C ASN A 25 3.61 7.09 -5.15
N PRO A 26 3.57 7.08 -3.80
CA PRO A 26 2.33 6.83 -3.06
C PRO A 26 1.17 7.76 -3.46
N ALA A 27 1.43 9.04 -3.70
CA ALA A 27 0.39 10.01 -4.07
C ALA A 27 -0.21 9.73 -5.46
N THR A 28 0.60 9.38 -6.45
CA THR A 28 0.13 9.04 -7.79
C THR A 28 -0.61 7.71 -7.80
N TYR A 29 -0.09 6.70 -7.09
CA TYR A 29 -0.68 5.35 -7.09
C TYR A 29 -2.02 5.27 -6.35
N SER A 30 -2.13 5.93 -5.18
CA SER A 30 -3.39 6.08 -4.43
C SER A 30 -4.39 6.99 -5.13
N GLY A 31 -3.94 7.75 -6.13
CA GLY A 31 -4.72 8.77 -6.82
C GLY A 31 -4.99 10.01 -5.98
N ALA A 32 -4.25 10.24 -4.88
CA ALA A 32 -4.34 11.46 -4.08
C ALA A 32 -3.75 12.66 -4.83
N PHE A 33 -2.83 12.42 -5.77
CA PHE A 33 -2.14 13.48 -6.48
C PHE A 33 -3.05 14.30 -7.41
N THR A 34 -4.08 13.70 -8.01
CA THR A 34 -5.02 14.44 -8.87
C THR A 34 -5.76 15.55 -8.11
N PRO A 35 -6.49 15.27 -7.01
CA PRO A 35 -7.16 16.32 -6.26
C PRO A 35 -6.18 17.33 -5.63
N ILE A 36 -4.94 16.94 -5.33
CA ILE A 36 -3.87 17.89 -4.93
C ILE A 36 -3.57 18.86 -6.08
N ARG A 37 -3.40 18.38 -7.32
CA ARG A 37 -3.15 19.26 -8.48
C ARG A 37 -4.35 20.18 -8.77
N ASP A 38 -5.56 19.68 -8.59
CA ASP A 38 -6.78 20.45 -8.79
C ASP A 38 -6.87 21.59 -7.76
N LEU A 39 -6.56 21.32 -6.49
CA LEU A 39 -6.43 22.35 -5.46
C LEU A 39 -5.47 23.46 -5.87
N PHE A 40 -4.25 23.11 -6.27
CA PHE A 40 -3.26 24.12 -6.65
C PHE A 40 -3.70 24.92 -7.88
N ALA A 41 -4.38 24.32 -8.85
CA ALA A 41 -4.94 25.03 -10.00
C ALA A 41 -6.08 25.99 -9.66
N MET A 42 -6.79 25.76 -8.54
CA MET A 42 -7.89 26.63 -8.10
C MET A 42 -7.45 27.89 -7.34
N LEU A 43 -6.18 27.99 -6.95
CA LEU A 43 -5.64 29.14 -6.21
C LEU A 43 -5.73 30.45 -7.03
N PRO A 44 -5.97 31.61 -6.39
CA PRO A 44 -6.09 32.89 -7.10
C PRO A 44 -4.89 33.19 -8.01
N GLU A 45 -3.67 32.96 -7.52
CA GLU A 45 -2.42 33.21 -8.24
C GLU A 45 -2.28 32.28 -9.46
N SER A 46 -2.70 31.02 -9.32
CA SER A 46 -2.78 30.06 -10.42
C SER A 46 -3.77 30.52 -11.49
N LYS A 47 -4.97 30.96 -11.08
CA LYS A 47 -6.00 31.44 -11.99
C LYS A 47 -5.55 32.68 -12.75
N ALA A 48 -4.92 33.64 -12.07
CA ALA A 48 -4.37 34.84 -12.68
C ALA A 48 -3.29 34.52 -13.74
N ARG A 49 -2.48 33.49 -13.52
CA ARG A 49 -1.44 33.02 -14.46
C ARG A 49 -1.95 32.01 -15.50
N GLY A 50 -3.25 31.67 -15.49
CA GLY A 50 -3.83 30.68 -16.40
C GLY A 50 -3.36 29.24 -16.16
N TYR A 51 -2.84 28.92 -14.98
CA TYR A 51 -2.32 27.59 -14.66
C TYR A 51 -3.44 26.58 -14.44
N ARG A 52 -3.42 25.51 -15.23
CA ARG A 52 -4.34 24.36 -15.14
C ARG A 52 -3.71 23.23 -14.32
N PRO A 53 -4.47 22.18 -13.93
CA PRO A 53 -3.93 21.03 -13.17
C PRO A 53 -2.74 20.31 -13.85
N GLY A 54 -2.59 20.48 -15.18
CA GLY A 54 -1.42 20.00 -15.93
C GLY A 54 -0.11 20.67 -15.53
N ARG A 55 -0.12 21.97 -15.16
CA ARG A 55 1.08 22.70 -14.68
C ARG A 55 1.67 22.02 -13.44
N TYR A 56 0.79 21.51 -12.59
CA TYR A 56 1.13 20.85 -11.32
C TYR A 56 1.46 19.36 -11.47
N SER A 57 1.47 18.82 -12.69
CA SER A 57 1.87 17.44 -12.94
C SER A 57 3.33 17.38 -13.37
N PHE A 58 4.17 16.68 -12.61
CA PHE A 58 5.56 16.43 -13.01
C PHE A 58 5.67 15.43 -14.20
N ASN A 59 4.56 14.81 -14.62
CA ASN A 59 4.54 13.84 -15.73
C ASN A 59 4.34 14.49 -17.11
N VAL A 60 3.99 15.77 -17.18
CA VAL A 60 3.70 16.48 -18.44
C VAL A 60 4.55 17.73 -18.56
N LYS A 61 4.87 18.13 -19.80
CA LYS A 61 5.59 19.37 -20.08
C LYS A 61 4.80 20.59 -19.59
N GLY A 62 5.52 21.62 -19.17
CA GLY A 62 4.95 22.91 -18.78
C GLY A 62 5.44 23.40 -17.42
N GLY A 63 5.05 22.72 -16.33
CA GLY A 63 5.47 23.10 -14.97
C GLY A 63 6.57 22.23 -14.36
N ARG A 64 6.82 21.05 -14.94
CA ARG A 64 7.90 20.16 -14.49
C ARG A 64 9.28 20.75 -14.76
N CYS A 65 10.29 20.27 -14.06
CA CYS A 65 11.68 20.51 -14.42
C CYS A 65 12.02 19.70 -15.67
N GLU A 66 12.39 20.37 -16.76
CA GLU A 66 12.73 19.69 -18.03
C GLU A 66 14.10 18.98 -17.95
N ALA A 67 15.04 19.46 -17.14
CA ALA A 67 16.36 18.84 -17.01
C ALA A 67 16.32 17.39 -16.49
N CYS A 68 15.37 17.07 -15.61
CA CYS A 68 15.15 15.71 -15.10
C CYS A 68 13.80 15.12 -15.53
N GLU A 69 13.14 15.75 -16.50
CA GLU A 69 11.79 15.38 -16.96
C GLU A 69 10.75 15.14 -15.85
N GLY A 70 10.86 15.90 -14.75
CA GLY A 70 10.00 15.77 -13.56
C GLY A 70 10.32 14.59 -12.63
N GLY A 71 11.36 13.80 -12.87
CA GLY A 71 11.78 12.72 -11.97
C GLY A 71 12.36 13.25 -10.64
N GLY A 72 13.00 14.42 -10.66
CA GLY A 72 13.72 15.00 -9.52
C GLY A 72 15.08 14.33 -9.26
N ILE A 73 15.29 13.15 -9.83
CA ILE A 73 16.54 12.40 -9.84
C ILE A 73 16.88 12.01 -11.29
N LEU A 74 18.17 11.92 -11.58
CA LEU A 74 18.71 11.45 -12.84
C LEU A 74 19.28 10.05 -12.63
N LYS A 75 18.98 9.15 -13.57
CA LYS A 75 19.53 7.80 -13.60
C LYS A 75 20.84 7.83 -14.37
N ILE A 76 21.94 7.45 -13.73
CA ILE A 76 23.24 7.26 -14.36
C ILE A 76 23.42 5.77 -14.57
N GLU A 77 23.47 5.35 -15.83
CA GLU A 77 23.71 3.95 -16.17
C GLU A 77 25.19 3.61 -15.99
N MET A 78 25.43 2.52 -15.27
CA MET A 78 26.77 2.01 -15.00
C MET A 78 26.92 0.66 -15.70
N HIS A 79 27.98 0.47 -16.48
CA HIS A 79 28.14 -0.74 -17.32
C HIS A 79 28.21 -2.06 -16.53
N PHE A 80 28.70 -2.03 -15.29
CA PHE A 80 28.95 -3.24 -14.48
C PHE A 80 28.42 -3.13 -13.04
N MET A 81 27.71 -2.05 -12.73
CA MET A 81 27.16 -1.80 -11.40
C MET A 81 25.68 -1.48 -11.51
N PRO A 82 24.90 -1.65 -10.42
CA PRO A 82 23.54 -1.15 -10.38
C PRO A 82 23.50 0.34 -10.70
N ASP A 83 22.47 0.75 -11.43
CA ASP A 83 22.26 2.14 -11.82
C ASP A 83 22.23 3.06 -10.59
N VAL A 84 22.91 4.20 -10.70
CA VAL A 84 22.98 5.17 -9.61
C VAL A 84 21.99 6.30 -9.88
N TYR A 85 21.24 6.68 -8.84
CA TYR A 85 20.31 7.79 -8.91
C TYR A 85 20.90 9.01 -8.22
N VAL A 86 21.11 10.09 -8.96
CA VAL A 86 21.60 11.36 -8.42
C VAL A 86 20.49 12.39 -8.39
N THR A 87 20.49 13.26 -7.37
CA THR A 87 19.51 14.35 -7.29
C THR A 87 19.75 15.35 -8.43
N CYS A 88 18.69 15.78 -9.11
CA CYS A 88 18.81 16.77 -10.17
C CYS A 88 19.32 18.11 -9.61
N GLU A 89 20.41 18.63 -10.16
CA GLU A 89 21.04 19.87 -9.68
C GLU A 89 20.19 21.12 -9.95
N ILE A 90 19.42 21.12 -11.04
CA ILE A 90 18.59 22.25 -11.47
C ILE A 90 17.41 22.48 -10.53
N CYS A 91 16.62 21.44 -10.27
CA CYS A 91 15.45 21.54 -9.38
C CYS A 91 15.72 21.10 -7.94
N ARG A 92 16.93 20.58 -7.64
CA ARG A 92 17.32 20.05 -6.33
C ARG A 92 16.30 19.05 -5.77
N GLY A 93 15.84 18.13 -6.63
CA GLY A 93 14.84 17.13 -6.27
C GLY A 93 13.38 17.61 -6.26
N LYS A 94 13.11 18.90 -6.43
CA LYS A 94 11.74 19.45 -6.33
C LYS A 94 10.82 19.10 -7.49
N ARG A 95 11.32 18.53 -8.59
CA ARG A 95 10.57 18.08 -9.79
C ARG A 95 9.89 19.16 -10.64
N TYR A 96 9.86 20.42 -10.20
CA TYR A 96 9.19 21.53 -10.90
C TYR A 96 10.15 22.67 -11.23
N ASN A 97 9.75 23.53 -12.17
CA ASN A 97 10.43 24.79 -12.46
C ASN A 97 10.10 25.88 -11.42
N ARG A 98 10.87 26.97 -11.45
CA ARG A 98 10.78 28.03 -10.44
C ARG A 98 9.40 28.69 -10.41
N GLU A 99 8.82 28.95 -11.58
CA GLU A 99 7.54 29.67 -11.71
C GLU A 99 6.38 28.87 -11.13
N THR A 100 6.44 27.53 -11.20
CA THR A 100 5.44 26.65 -10.58
C THR A 100 5.60 26.62 -9.05
N LEU A 101 6.82 26.74 -8.55
CA LEU A 101 7.14 26.75 -7.12
C LEU A 101 6.90 28.11 -6.44
N GLU A 102 6.48 29.14 -7.18
CA GLU A 102 6.01 30.40 -6.60
C GLU A 102 4.59 30.28 -6.04
N ILE A 103 3.84 29.25 -6.46
CA ILE A 103 2.46 29.05 -6.02
C ILE A 103 2.44 28.20 -4.75
N ALA A 104 1.84 28.76 -3.70
CA ALA A 104 1.79 28.14 -2.38
C ALA A 104 0.36 28.08 -1.84
N TYR A 105 -0.04 26.91 -1.36
CA TYR A 105 -1.24 26.75 -0.53
C TYR A 105 -0.82 26.76 0.94
N LYS A 106 -1.38 27.65 1.76
CA LYS A 106 -1.00 27.81 3.19
C LYS A 106 0.53 27.89 3.39
N GLY A 107 1.22 28.63 2.52
CA GLY A 107 2.69 28.80 2.58
C GLY A 107 3.51 27.57 2.15
N LYS A 108 2.90 26.55 1.54
CA LYS A 108 3.58 25.35 1.03
C LYS A 108 3.36 25.18 -0.47
N THR A 109 4.44 24.97 -1.21
CA THR A 109 4.39 24.65 -2.64
C THR A 109 3.95 23.21 -2.86
N ILE A 110 3.65 22.85 -4.12
CA ILE A 110 3.32 21.46 -4.42
C ILE A 110 4.48 20.49 -4.15
N ALA A 111 5.73 20.94 -4.31
CA ALA A 111 6.90 20.14 -3.96
C ALA A 111 6.97 19.89 -2.46
N ASP A 112 6.67 20.92 -1.63
CA ASP A 112 6.66 20.77 -0.18
C ASP A 112 5.55 19.81 0.27
N VAL A 113 4.37 19.86 -0.36
CA VAL A 113 3.28 18.89 -0.10
C VAL A 113 3.69 17.47 -0.46
N LEU A 114 4.42 17.27 -1.57
CA LEU A 114 4.95 15.96 -1.93
C LEU A 114 6.06 15.49 -0.97
N ASP A 115 6.75 16.40 -0.29
CA ASP A 115 7.79 16.06 0.69
C ASP A 115 7.24 15.78 2.09
N MET A 116 5.96 16.07 2.35
CA MET A 116 5.29 15.71 3.60
C MET A 116 5.11 14.19 3.71
N THR A 117 5.20 13.71 4.95
CA THR A 117 4.72 12.37 5.30
C THR A 117 3.20 12.28 5.11
N VAL A 118 2.67 11.06 4.99
CA VAL A 118 1.22 10.84 4.85
C VAL A 118 0.45 11.48 6.01
N ASP A 119 0.91 11.34 7.26
CA ASP A 119 0.22 11.90 8.43
C ASP A 119 0.29 13.44 8.49
N GLN A 120 1.43 14.03 8.11
CA GLN A 120 1.56 15.47 7.97
C GLN A 120 0.61 16.01 6.90
N ALA A 121 0.58 15.37 5.72
CA ALA A 121 -0.29 15.77 4.63
C ALA A 121 -1.78 15.56 4.97
N PHE A 122 -2.11 14.50 5.71
CA PHE A 122 -3.47 14.23 6.18
C PHE A 122 -4.00 15.38 7.05
N SER A 123 -3.17 15.85 7.98
CA SER A 123 -3.49 16.99 8.85
C SER A 123 -3.54 18.30 8.06
N PHE A 124 -2.56 18.53 7.16
CA PHE A 124 -2.46 19.75 6.37
C PHE A 124 -3.62 19.97 5.39
N LEU A 125 -4.12 18.87 4.80
CA LEU A 125 -5.17 18.84 3.77
C LEU A 125 -6.52 18.33 4.29
N GLU A 126 -6.74 18.35 5.62
CA GLU A 126 -7.94 17.82 6.28
C GLU A 126 -9.26 18.38 5.74
N ASN A 127 -9.23 19.63 5.26
CA ASN A 127 -10.41 20.37 4.78
C ASN A 127 -10.78 20.03 3.33
N ILE A 128 -10.08 19.07 2.70
CA ILE A 128 -10.33 18.66 1.32
C ILE A 128 -10.73 17.18 1.33
N PRO A 129 -12.04 16.87 1.39
CA PRO A 129 -12.53 15.50 1.61
C PRO A 129 -11.96 14.46 0.64
N ALA A 130 -11.86 14.81 -0.65
CA ALA A 130 -11.34 13.91 -1.69
C ALA A 130 -9.87 13.51 -1.45
N ILE A 131 -9.05 14.39 -0.87
CA ILE A 131 -7.65 14.10 -0.52
C ILE A 131 -7.63 13.34 0.82
N ARG A 132 -8.34 13.86 1.82
CA ARG A 132 -8.40 13.29 3.18
C ARG A 132 -8.77 11.82 3.17
N GLN A 133 -9.76 11.41 2.38
CA GLN A 133 -10.18 10.01 2.30
C GLN A 133 -9.04 9.09 1.80
N LYS A 134 -8.26 9.53 0.82
CA LYS A 134 -7.14 8.76 0.26
C LYS A 134 -5.93 8.72 1.19
N LEU A 135 -5.67 9.81 1.90
CA LEU A 135 -4.60 9.85 2.89
C LEU A 135 -4.96 9.03 4.14
N ALA A 136 -6.24 9.00 4.53
CA ALA A 136 -6.72 8.16 5.61
C ALA A 136 -6.46 6.67 5.35
N THR A 137 -6.68 6.20 4.11
CA THR A 137 -6.43 4.77 3.80
C THR A 137 -4.95 4.43 3.85
N LEU A 138 -4.06 5.32 3.39
CA LEU A 138 -2.61 5.16 3.52
C LEU A 138 -2.16 5.13 4.98
N SER A 139 -2.69 6.03 5.83
CA SER A 139 -2.36 6.04 7.26
C SER A 139 -2.88 4.77 7.97
N ARG A 140 -4.11 4.33 7.66
CA ARG A 140 -4.71 3.11 8.23
C ARG A 140 -3.92 1.83 7.95
N VAL A 141 -3.33 1.70 6.76
CA VAL A 141 -2.46 0.55 6.44
C VAL A 141 -1.07 0.65 7.10
N GLY A 142 -0.82 1.69 7.91
CA GLY A 142 0.45 1.89 8.62
C GLY A 142 1.51 2.66 7.85
N LEU A 143 1.15 3.33 6.75
CA LEU A 143 2.10 4.12 5.93
C LEU A 143 2.12 5.61 6.30
N GLY A 144 1.77 5.95 7.54
CA GLY A 144 1.77 7.34 8.02
C GLY A 144 3.11 8.06 7.87
N TYR A 145 4.22 7.30 7.94
CA TYR A 145 5.59 7.81 7.96
C TYR A 145 6.22 8.04 6.58
N ILE A 146 5.70 7.45 5.50
CA ILE A 146 6.31 7.60 4.17
C ILE A 146 5.95 8.95 3.57
N ARG A 147 6.80 9.50 2.70
CA ARG A 147 6.51 10.75 2.00
C ARG A 147 5.58 10.53 0.82
N LEU A 148 4.67 11.47 0.57
CA LEU A 148 3.72 11.39 -0.57
C LEU A 148 4.41 11.24 -1.92
N GLY A 149 5.51 11.95 -2.10
CA GLY A 149 6.32 11.99 -3.31
C GLY A 149 7.48 10.98 -3.33
N GLN A 150 7.63 10.12 -2.31
CA GLN A 150 8.70 9.13 -2.23
C GLN A 150 8.72 8.27 -3.51
N PRO A 151 9.85 8.19 -4.23
CA PRO A 151 9.94 7.37 -5.44
C PRO A 151 9.55 5.91 -5.17
N ALA A 152 8.74 5.32 -6.05
CA ALA A 152 8.33 3.92 -5.92
C ALA A 152 9.51 2.94 -5.91
N THR A 153 10.62 3.31 -6.54
CA THR A 153 11.86 2.51 -6.59
C THR A 153 12.58 2.44 -5.24
N THR A 154 12.24 3.30 -4.27
CA THR A 154 12.82 3.32 -2.94
C THR A 154 11.86 2.80 -1.87
N LEU A 155 10.71 2.25 -2.26
CA LEU A 155 9.79 1.60 -1.33
C LEU A 155 10.21 0.14 -1.12
N SER A 156 10.08 -0.35 0.10
CA SER A 156 10.21 -1.78 0.38
C SER A 156 9.05 -2.57 -0.24
N GLY A 157 9.21 -3.90 -0.37
CA GLY A 157 8.13 -4.78 -0.85
C GLY A 157 6.85 -4.65 -0.01
N GLY A 158 7.00 -4.67 1.32
CA GLY A 158 5.88 -4.49 2.25
C GLY A 158 5.25 -3.08 2.20
N GLU A 159 6.03 -2.02 1.91
CA GLU A 159 5.47 -0.69 1.66
C GLU A 159 4.67 -0.65 0.36
N ALA A 160 5.22 -1.20 -0.73
CA ALA A 160 4.54 -1.28 -2.02
C ALA A 160 3.22 -2.06 -1.91
N GLN A 161 3.23 -3.19 -1.22
CA GLN A 161 2.02 -3.99 -0.95
C GLN A 161 0.97 -3.19 -0.17
N ARG A 162 1.36 -2.49 0.90
CA ARG A 162 0.45 -1.66 1.70
C ARG A 162 -0.13 -0.48 0.89
N VAL A 163 0.63 0.12 -0.03
CA VAL A 163 0.10 1.15 -0.93
C VAL A 163 -0.98 0.56 -1.86
N LYS A 164 -0.80 -0.68 -2.35
CA LYS A 164 -1.83 -1.38 -3.14
C LYS A 164 -3.08 -1.65 -2.31
N LEU A 165 -2.93 -2.13 -1.08
CA LEU A 165 -4.05 -2.33 -0.14
C LEU A 165 -4.82 -1.03 0.11
N ALA A 166 -4.12 0.07 0.38
CA ALA A 166 -4.74 1.38 0.60
C ALA A 166 -5.56 1.87 -0.60
N LYS A 167 -5.12 1.54 -1.82
CA LYS A 167 -5.87 1.85 -3.05
C LYS A 167 -7.15 1.02 -3.16
N GLU A 168 -7.09 -0.28 -2.88
CA GLU A 168 -8.28 -1.13 -2.90
C GLU A 168 -9.28 -0.76 -1.81
N LEU A 169 -8.80 -0.42 -0.60
CA LEU A 169 -9.63 0.10 0.50
C LEU A 169 -10.38 1.40 0.13
N SER A 170 -9.81 2.20 -0.78
CA SER A 170 -10.43 3.46 -1.20
C SER A 170 -11.60 3.27 -2.17
N LYS A 171 -11.78 2.06 -2.73
CA LYS A 171 -12.86 1.74 -3.65
C LYS A 171 -14.10 1.30 -2.88
N ARG A 172 -15.27 1.47 -3.50
CA ARG A 172 -16.51 0.89 -2.97
C ARG A 172 -16.43 -0.63 -3.09
N ALA A 173 -16.65 -1.33 -1.97
CA ALA A 173 -16.73 -2.78 -1.96
C ALA A 173 -17.94 -3.25 -2.78
N THR A 174 -17.76 -4.30 -3.58
CA THR A 174 -18.87 -4.98 -4.26
C THR A 174 -19.45 -6.10 -3.40
N GLY A 175 -18.74 -6.52 -2.34
CA GLY A 175 -19.06 -7.70 -1.53
C GLY A 175 -18.88 -9.02 -2.28
N ARG A 176 -18.23 -8.99 -3.44
CA ARG A 176 -18.04 -10.14 -4.36
C ARG A 176 -16.66 -10.14 -4.99
N THR A 177 -15.69 -9.51 -4.32
CA THR A 177 -14.30 -9.48 -4.76
C THR A 177 -13.49 -10.51 -3.97
N VAL A 178 -12.62 -11.25 -4.65
CA VAL A 178 -11.65 -12.15 -4.01
C VAL A 178 -10.28 -11.46 -4.03
N TYR A 179 -9.71 -11.23 -2.85
CA TYR A 179 -8.36 -10.72 -2.67
C TYR A 179 -7.41 -11.88 -2.37
N LEU A 180 -6.35 -12.02 -3.17
CA LEU A 180 -5.28 -13.00 -2.98
C LEU A 180 -4.03 -12.28 -2.48
N LEU A 181 -3.47 -12.74 -1.37
CA LEU A 181 -2.24 -12.20 -0.79
C LEU A 181 -1.24 -13.33 -0.57
N ASP A 182 -0.02 -13.12 -1.05
CA ASP A 182 1.10 -14.04 -0.86
C ASP A 182 2.06 -13.48 0.20
N GLU A 183 2.18 -14.17 1.32
CA GLU A 183 2.98 -13.82 2.50
C GLU A 183 3.01 -12.32 2.83
N PRO A 184 1.85 -11.71 3.12
CA PRO A 184 1.76 -10.27 3.34
C PRO A 184 2.45 -9.81 4.63
N THR A 185 2.87 -10.71 5.52
CA THR A 185 3.63 -10.35 6.73
C THR A 185 5.14 -10.38 6.58
N THR A 186 5.68 -10.79 5.43
CA THR A 186 7.13 -10.88 5.22
C THR A 186 7.80 -9.51 5.43
N GLY A 187 8.71 -9.46 6.41
CA GLY A 187 9.44 -8.24 6.78
C GLY A 187 8.66 -7.22 7.63
N LEU A 188 7.45 -7.56 8.10
CA LEU A 188 6.67 -6.66 8.96
C LEU A 188 6.95 -6.89 10.45
N HIS A 189 7.04 -5.79 11.19
CA HIS A 189 7.04 -5.81 12.66
C HIS A 189 5.66 -6.20 13.21
N PHE A 190 5.59 -6.75 14.43
CA PHE A 190 4.34 -7.23 15.05
C PHE A 190 3.20 -6.19 15.06
N ASP A 191 3.51 -4.91 15.28
CA ASP A 191 2.51 -3.85 15.26
C ASP A 191 1.97 -3.55 13.86
N ASP A 192 2.78 -3.73 12.83
CA ASP A 192 2.35 -3.58 11.44
C ASP A 192 1.53 -4.78 10.97
N ILE A 193 1.82 -5.99 11.47
CA ILE A 193 0.96 -7.16 11.27
C ILE A 193 -0.44 -6.91 11.82
N ARG A 194 -0.57 -6.31 13.02
CA ARG A 194 -1.88 -5.97 13.58
C ARG A 194 -2.66 -4.98 12.72
N LYS A 195 -1.99 -3.94 12.20
CA LYS A 195 -2.62 -2.96 11.29
C LYS A 195 -3.06 -3.64 9.99
N LEU A 196 -2.21 -4.46 9.40
CA LEU A 196 -2.53 -5.25 8.21
C LEU A 196 -3.76 -6.14 8.45
N LEU A 197 -3.76 -6.93 9.53
CA LEU A 197 -4.89 -7.78 9.89
C LEU A 197 -6.19 -6.99 10.06
N SER A 198 -6.15 -5.82 10.70
CA SER A 198 -7.33 -4.96 10.85
C SER A 198 -7.90 -4.53 9.49
N VAL A 199 -7.03 -4.27 8.52
CA VAL A 199 -7.41 -3.90 7.15
C VAL A 199 -7.99 -5.09 6.38
N LEU A 200 -7.39 -6.27 6.52
CA LEU A 200 -7.88 -7.48 5.86
C LEU A 200 -9.25 -7.90 6.41
N GLN A 201 -9.45 -7.77 7.72
CA GLN A 201 -10.75 -7.99 8.36
C GLN A 201 -11.82 -7.05 7.78
N MET A 202 -11.51 -5.76 7.59
CA MET A 202 -12.45 -4.82 6.98
C MET A 202 -12.88 -5.22 5.57
N PHE A 203 -11.99 -5.83 4.78
CA PHE A 203 -12.36 -6.36 3.46
C PHE A 203 -13.35 -7.51 3.59
N ALA A 204 -13.09 -8.45 4.51
CA ALA A 204 -13.97 -9.57 4.80
C ALA A 204 -15.34 -9.10 5.33
N ASP A 205 -15.36 -8.18 6.29
CA ASP A 205 -16.58 -7.59 6.88
C ASP A 205 -17.43 -6.85 5.83
N SER A 206 -16.80 -6.36 4.76
CA SER A 206 -17.49 -5.74 3.61
C SER A 206 -18.07 -6.76 2.63
N GLY A 207 -18.08 -8.05 2.99
CA GLY A 207 -18.60 -9.17 2.19
C GLY A 207 -17.60 -9.77 1.19
N ASN A 208 -16.38 -9.25 1.10
CA ASN A 208 -15.38 -9.79 0.18
C ASN A 208 -14.72 -11.05 0.74
N THR A 209 -14.03 -11.80 -0.11
CA THR A 209 -13.21 -12.94 0.33
C THR A 209 -11.74 -12.55 0.33
N VAL A 210 -11.02 -12.87 1.40
CA VAL A 210 -9.57 -12.66 1.49
C VAL A 210 -8.91 -14.03 1.65
N ILE A 211 -8.06 -14.40 0.70
CA ILE A 211 -7.27 -15.63 0.73
C ILE A 211 -5.82 -15.22 0.92
N ILE A 212 -5.19 -15.77 1.95
CA ILE A 212 -3.84 -15.44 2.35
C ILE A 212 -3.02 -16.72 2.38
N ILE A 213 -1.86 -16.69 1.71
CA ILE A 213 -0.81 -17.69 1.89
C ILE A 213 0.10 -17.18 3.00
N GLU A 214 0.19 -17.90 4.11
CA GLU A 214 0.97 -17.48 5.26
C GLU A 214 1.56 -18.67 6.02
N HIS A 215 2.68 -18.40 6.68
CA HIS A 215 3.29 -19.28 7.68
C HIS A 215 3.29 -18.64 9.07
N ASN A 216 2.93 -17.36 9.18
CA ASN A 216 2.89 -16.63 10.43
C ASN A 216 1.67 -17.00 11.29
N LEU A 217 1.91 -17.64 12.43
CA LEU A 217 0.86 -18.08 13.36
C LEU A 217 0.01 -16.93 13.93
N ASP A 218 0.53 -15.70 13.97
CA ASP A 218 -0.25 -14.54 14.42
C ASP A 218 -1.36 -14.15 13.42
N VAL A 219 -1.19 -14.47 12.14
CA VAL A 219 -2.20 -14.32 11.09
C VAL A 219 -3.10 -15.54 11.02
N ILE A 220 -2.50 -16.74 11.00
CA ILE A 220 -3.24 -18.00 10.85
C ILE A 220 -4.30 -18.16 11.94
N LYS A 221 -3.97 -17.79 13.20
CA LYS A 221 -4.91 -17.87 14.32
C LYS A 221 -6.11 -16.92 14.24
N THR A 222 -6.07 -15.92 13.37
CA THR A 222 -7.16 -14.95 13.19
C THR A 222 -8.03 -15.28 11.97
N ALA A 223 -7.68 -16.31 11.20
CA ALA A 223 -8.47 -16.72 10.04
C ALA A 223 -9.78 -17.38 10.48
N ASP A 224 -10.86 -17.13 9.74
CA ASP A 224 -12.14 -17.83 9.94
C ASP A 224 -12.08 -19.28 9.43
N TYR A 225 -11.24 -19.52 8.42
CA TYR A 225 -11.10 -20.83 7.78
C TYR A 225 -9.67 -21.02 7.27
N ILE A 226 -9.13 -22.23 7.44
CA ILE A 226 -7.79 -22.64 7.03
C ILE A 226 -7.91 -23.83 6.08
N ILE A 227 -7.04 -23.85 5.07
CA ILE A 227 -6.76 -25.03 4.25
C ILE A 227 -5.28 -25.32 4.42
N ASP A 228 -4.96 -26.40 5.11
CA ASP A 228 -3.59 -26.83 5.37
C ASP A 228 -3.13 -27.83 4.30
N LEU A 229 -2.01 -27.51 3.66
CA LEU A 229 -1.44 -28.32 2.58
C LEU A 229 -0.19 -29.05 3.07
N GLY A 230 0.02 -30.27 2.58
CA GLY A 230 1.18 -31.07 2.94
C GLY A 230 0.98 -32.55 2.60
N PRO A 231 1.38 -33.48 3.49
CA PRO A 231 2.03 -33.24 4.79
C PRO A 231 3.46 -32.68 4.63
N GLU A 232 4.16 -33.05 3.56
CA GLU A 232 5.52 -32.59 3.28
C GLU A 232 5.55 -31.61 2.10
N GLY A 233 6.73 -31.08 1.77
CA GLY A 233 6.97 -30.36 0.51
C GLY A 233 7.35 -31.28 -0.66
N GLY A 234 7.34 -30.73 -1.88
CA GLY A 234 7.73 -31.45 -3.11
C GLY A 234 6.80 -32.61 -3.45
N ASP A 235 7.35 -33.71 -3.96
CA ASP A 235 6.59 -34.90 -4.41
C ASP A 235 5.80 -35.59 -3.30
N ARG A 236 6.14 -35.32 -2.04
CA ARG A 236 5.43 -35.85 -0.86
C ARG A 236 4.35 -34.90 -0.31
N GLY A 237 4.09 -33.81 -1.03
CA GLY A 237 3.07 -32.81 -0.69
C GLY A 237 1.89 -32.81 -1.66
N GLY A 238 1.16 -31.69 -1.67
CA GLY A 238 0.06 -31.45 -2.61
C GLY A 238 -1.31 -31.95 -2.14
N TRP A 239 -1.42 -32.47 -0.91
CA TRP A 239 -2.68 -32.94 -0.34
C TRP A 239 -3.24 -31.93 0.67
N VAL A 240 -4.57 -31.89 0.78
CA VAL A 240 -5.25 -31.19 1.87
C VAL A 240 -5.17 -32.08 3.11
N VAL A 241 -4.35 -31.68 4.07
CA VAL A 241 -4.10 -32.44 5.31
C VAL A 241 -5.16 -32.13 6.37
N ALA A 242 -5.60 -30.87 6.42
CA ALA A 242 -6.64 -30.39 7.30
C ALA A 242 -7.37 -29.21 6.67
N SER A 243 -8.63 -29.04 7.00
CA SER A 243 -9.39 -27.83 6.70
C SER A 243 -10.45 -27.60 7.77
N GLY A 244 -10.79 -26.33 8.00
CA GLY A 244 -11.70 -25.92 9.05
C GLY A 244 -11.24 -24.64 9.74
N THR A 245 -11.83 -24.35 10.89
CA THR A 245 -11.43 -23.28 11.80
C THR A 245 -10.01 -23.50 12.36
N PRO A 246 -9.35 -22.45 12.88
CA PRO A 246 -8.07 -22.58 13.59
C PRO A 246 -8.08 -23.66 14.68
N GLU A 247 -9.17 -23.77 15.43
CA GLU A 247 -9.36 -24.75 16.49
C GLU A 247 -9.46 -26.17 15.93
N GLU A 248 -10.26 -26.39 14.89
CA GLU A 248 -10.40 -27.71 14.24
C GLU A 248 -9.09 -28.18 13.61
N VAL A 249 -8.34 -27.29 12.96
CA VAL A 249 -7.02 -27.61 12.40
C VAL A 249 -6.01 -27.91 13.50
N ALA A 250 -6.06 -27.20 14.63
CA ALA A 250 -5.19 -27.45 15.78
C ALA A 250 -5.38 -28.85 16.40
N GLU A 251 -6.51 -29.50 16.18
CA GLU A 251 -6.80 -30.86 16.65
C GLU A 251 -6.28 -31.96 15.72
N LYS A 252 -6.02 -31.66 14.43
CA LYS A 252 -5.61 -32.66 13.43
C LYS A 252 -4.18 -33.15 13.64
N PRO A 253 -3.95 -34.45 13.95
CA PRO A 253 -2.60 -34.96 14.25
C PRO A 253 -1.60 -34.89 13.09
N GLY A 254 -2.10 -35.00 11.84
CA GLY A 254 -1.26 -34.97 10.64
C GLY A 254 -0.86 -33.56 10.17
N SER A 255 -1.42 -32.51 10.77
CA SER A 255 -1.17 -31.11 10.39
C SER A 255 0.00 -30.54 11.17
N TYR A 256 1.09 -30.20 10.47
CA TYR A 256 2.19 -29.44 11.08
C TYR A 256 1.70 -28.08 11.56
N THR A 257 0.89 -27.38 10.76
CA THR A 257 0.26 -26.12 11.12
C THR A 257 -0.53 -26.25 12.43
N GLY A 258 -1.39 -27.27 12.53
CA GLY A 258 -2.19 -27.55 13.72
C GLY A 258 -1.36 -27.79 14.98
N ARG A 259 -0.25 -28.54 14.85
CA ARG A 259 0.69 -28.80 15.97
C ARG A 259 1.25 -27.52 16.59
N PHE A 260 1.60 -26.53 15.76
CA PHE A 260 2.13 -25.25 16.25
C PHE A 260 1.00 -24.30 16.70
N LEU A 261 -0.11 -24.28 15.96
CA LEU A 261 -1.27 -23.44 16.24
C LEU A 261 -1.87 -23.74 17.62
N ARG A 262 -1.96 -25.02 18.01
CA ARG A 262 -2.42 -25.45 19.34
C ARG A 262 -1.68 -24.76 20.49
N LYS A 263 -0.37 -24.54 20.36
CA LYS A 263 0.45 -23.88 21.40
C LYS A 263 0.12 -22.39 21.52
N VAL A 264 -0.21 -21.74 20.41
CA VAL A 264 -0.52 -20.29 20.36
C VAL A 264 -1.92 -20.03 20.87
N LEU A 265 -2.91 -20.86 20.50
CA LEU A 265 -4.29 -20.78 20.99
C LEU A 265 -4.35 -21.00 22.52
N GLY A 266 -3.69 -22.05 23.04
CA GLY A 266 -3.68 -22.33 24.48
C GLY A 266 -3.01 -21.25 25.35
N ARG A 267 -2.10 -20.44 24.80
CA ARG A 267 -1.54 -19.26 25.50
C ARG A 267 -2.56 -18.14 25.65
N ARG A 268 -3.47 -17.96 24.68
CA ARG A 268 -4.52 -16.93 24.70
C ARG A 268 -5.57 -17.22 25.77
N GLU A 269 -5.99 -18.47 25.89
CA GLU A 269 -6.95 -18.91 26.92
C GLU A 269 -6.42 -18.68 28.33
N ARG A 270 -5.15 -19.04 28.59
CA ARG A 270 -4.50 -18.77 29.88
C ARG A 270 -4.45 -17.28 30.20
N ARG A 271 -4.18 -16.43 29.21
CA ARG A 271 -4.10 -14.96 29.39
C ARG A 271 -5.48 -14.32 29.61
N ARG A 272 -6.54 -14.87 29.02
CA ARG A 272 -7.94 -14.47 29.28
C ARG A 272 -8.44 -14.95 30.64
N ALA A 273 -8.00 -16.11 31.12
CA ALA A 273 -8.37 -16.62 32.44
C ALA A 273 -7.67 -15.87 33.61
N LEU A 274 -6.62 -15.10 33.31
CA LEU A 274 -5.82 -14.33 34.29
C LEU A 274 -6.17 -12.83 34.33
N ALA A 275 -7.06 -12.35 33.45
CA ALA A 275 -7.45 -10.94 33.31
C ALA A 275 -8.93 -10.76 33.67
#